data_AF-A0A846ZKM6-F1
#
_entry.id   AF-A0A846ZKM6-F1
#
_cell.length_a   1.000
_cell.length_b   1.000
_cell.length_c   1.000
_cell.angle_alpha   90.00
_cell.angle_beta   90.00
_cell.angle_gamma   90.00
#
_symmetry.space_group_name_H-M   'P 1'
#
loop_
_entity.id
_entity.type
_entity.pdbx_description
1 polymer ?
#
loop_
_entity_poly.entity_id
_entity_poly.type
_entity_poly.pdbx_seq_one_letter_code
_entity_poly.pdbx_strand_id
1 'polypeptide(L)'
;MCWTEYISAIGIPIIAAIAAWIAFRQSQIARNKLKLDLFDKRMEVYSAVREALGCITRQGNLTQEQQLQYLQGTRTARWVFGIEVAHYLDEALWHKIVDLELHNTMSKEPSGPERTKHIQKRAEVFKWLVQQYKDFDALVAEYLELRH
;
A
#
# COMPACT_ATOMS: atom_id res chain seq x y z
N MET A 1 -51.06 -42.23 10.95
CA MET A 1 -49.58 -42.34 11.06
C MET A 1 -48.85 -42.13 9.73
N CYS A 2 -49.50 -42.22 8.55
CA CYS A 2 -48.76 -42.05 7.27
C CYS A 2 -48.38 -40.59 6.90
N TRP A 3 -49.14 -39.56 7.27
CA TRP A 3 -48.85 -38.19 6.78
C TRP A 3 -47.56 -37.58 7.35
N THR A 4 -47.19 -37.97 8.58
CA THR A 4 -45.95 -37.54 9.24
C THR A 4 -44.69 -38.09 8.55
N GLU A 5 -44.79 -39.26 7.90
CA GLU A 5 -43.67 -39.88 7.16
C GLU A 5 -43.43 -39.21 5.80
N TYR A 6 -44.49 -38.69 5.15
CA TYR A 6 -44.34 -37.92 3.91
C TYR A 6 -43.68 -36.54 4.15
N ILE A 7 -44.00 -35.88 5.27
CA ILE A 7 -43.42 -34.57 5.61
C ILE A 7 -41.92 -34.71 5.92
N SER A 8 -41.51 -35.77 6.62
CA SER A 8 -40.10 -36.02 6.94
C SER A 8 -39.28 -36.42 5.70
N ALA A 9 -39.87 -37.16 4.75
CA ALA A 9 -39.20 -37.59 3.53
C ALA A 9 -38.86 -36.43 2.57
N ILE A 10 -39.67 -35.35 2.55
CA ILE A 10 -39.44 -34.18 1.68
C ILE A 10 -38.57 -33.12 2.40
N GLY A 11 -38.54 -33.11 3.73
CA GLY A 11 -37.74 -32.15 4.51
C GLY A 11 -36.24 -32.23 4.24
N ILE A 12 -35.68 -33.45 4.19
CA ILE A 12 -34.24 -33.69 3.98
C ILE A 12 -33.76 -33.17 2.61
N PRO A 13 -34.40 -33.49 1.46
CA PRO A 13 -33.95 -32.99 0.16
C PRO A 13 -34.13 -31.47 0.02
N ILE A 14 -35.16 -30.86 0.62
CA ILE A 14 -35.31 -29.39 0.64
C ILE A 14 -34.15 -28.75 1.40
N ILE A 15 -33.84 -29.25 2.60
CA ILE A 15 -32.72 -28.74 3.40
C ILE A 15 -31.39 -28.92 2.65
N ALA A 16 -31.18 -30.07 2.01
CA ALA A 16 -30.00 -30.32 1.20
C ALA A 16 -29.89 -29.36 0.00
N ALA A 17 -30.99 -29.07 -0.70
CA ALA A 17 -31.02 -28.11 -1.79
C ALA A 17 -30.72 -26.67 -1.32
N ILE A 18 -31.29 -26.26 -0.18
CA ILE A 18 -31.01 -24.96 0.44
C ILE A 18 -29.53 -24.88 0.85
N ALA A 19 -28.99 -25.93 1.47
CA ALA A 19 -27.58 -25.98 1.87
C ALA A 19 -26.64 -25.89 0.66
N ALA A 20 -26.94 -26.60 -0.43
CA ALA A 20 -26.18 -26.52 -1.67
C ALA A 20 -26.21 -25.11 -2.28
N TRP A 21 -27.37 -24.46 -2.26
CA TRP A 21 -27.51 -23.08 -2.74
C TRP A 21 -26.73 -22.08 -1.88
N ILE A 22 -26.79 -22.21 -0.55
CA ILE A 22 -26.01 -21.38 0.38
C ILE A 22 -24.51 -21.60 0.15
N ALA A 23 -24.05 -22.84 0.01
CA ALA A 23 -22.63 -23.14 -0.26
C ALA A 23 -22.16 -22.52 -1.58
N PHE A 24 -22.98 -22.58 -2.63
CA PHE A 24 -22.68 -21.92 -3.90
C PHE A 24 -22.56 -20.39 -3.74
N ARG A 25 -23.48 -19.76 -3.01
CA ARG A 25 -23.43 -18.33 -2.70
C ARG A 25 -22.18 -17.97 -1.88
N GLN A 26 -21.85 -18.77 -0.86
CA GLN A 26 -20.65 -18.57 -0.04
C GLN A 26 -19.37 -18.65 -0.86
N SER A 27 -19.29 -19.57 -1.84
CA SER A 27 -18.15 -19.66 -2.75
C SER A 27 -17.96 -18.37 -3.57
N GLN A 28 -19.05 -17.80 -4.09
CA GLN A 28 -18.97 -16.52 -4.82
C GLN A 28 -18.55 -15.36 -3.90
N ILE A 29 -19.08 -15.31 -2.67
CA ILE A 29 -18.71 -14.29 -1.68
C ILE A 29 -17.24 -14.40 -1.30
N ALA A 30 -16.74 -15.62 -1.06
CA ALA A 30 -15.33 -15.86 -0.73
C ALA A 30 -14.38 -15.37 -1.83
N ARG A 31 -14.74 -15.57 -3.11
CA ARG A 31 -13.97 -15.05 -4.24
C ARG A 31 -13.92 -13.52 -4.27
N ASN A 32 -15.05 -12.87 -3.99
CA ASN A 32 -15.10 -11.41 -3.94
C ASN A 32 -14.33 -10.86 -2.74
N LYS A 33 -14.38 -11.56 -1.59
CA LYS A 33 -13.63 -11.20 -0.40
C LYS A 33 -12.11 -11.25 -0.65
N LEU A 34 -11.61 -12.26 -1.35
CA LEU A 34 -10.18 -12.33 -1.71
C LEU A 34 -9.72 -11.12 -2.54
N LYS A 35 -10.57 -10.63 -3.46
CA LYS A 35 -10.26 -9.42 -4.23
C LYS A 35 -10.22 -8.17 -3.35
N LEU A 36 -11.18 -8.05 -2.43
CA LEU A 36 -11.24 -6.94 -1.48
C LEU A 36 -10.03 -6.96 -0.54
N ASP A 37 -9.71 -8.11 0.04
CA ASP A 37 -8.57 -8.28 0.95
C ASP A 37 -7.25 -7.88 0.25
N LEU A 38 -7.08 -8.24 -1.04
CA LEU A 38 -5.92 -7.83 -1.83
C LEU A 38 -5.90 -6.31 -2.09
N PHE A 39 -7.06 -5.72 -2.40
CA PHE A 39 -7.19 -4.28 -2.61
C PHE A 39 -6.85 -3.49 -1.33
N ASP A 40 -7.36 -3.93 -0.19
CA ASP A 40 -7.07 -3.32 1.12
C ASP A 40 -5.57 -3.38 1.41
N LYS A 41 -4.92 -4.52 1.13
CA LYS A 41 -3.47 -4.66 1.29
C LYS A 41 -2.67 -3.76 0.36
N ARG A 42 -3.14 -3.51 -0.86
CA ARG A 42 -2.54 -2.52 -1.78
C ARG A 42 -2.72 -1.09 -1.27
N MET A 43 -3.89 -0.80 -0.71
CA MET A 43 -4.21 0.51 -0.15
C MET A 43 -3.38 0.82 1.10
N GLU A 44 -3.08 -0.18 1.94
CA GLU A 44 -2.17 -0.05 3.09
C GLU A 44 -0.80 0.47 2.64
N VAL A 45 -0.16 -0.19 1.65
CA VAL A 45 1.13 0.24 1.10
C VAL A 45 1.03 1.64 0.48
N TYR A 46 -0.01 1.88 -0.32
CA TYR A 46 -0.24 3.17 -0.96
C TYR A 46 -0.33 4.32 0.06
N SER A 47 -1.09 4.10 1.14
CA SER A 47 -1.28 5.09 2.19
C SER A 47 0.02 5.40 2.92
N ALA A 48 0.83 4.40 3.26
CA ALA A 48 2.12 4.59 3.91
C ALA A 48 3.08 5.45 3.06
N VAL A 49 3.13 5.21 1.75
CA VAL A 49 3.96 6.00 0.83
C VAL A 49 3.46 7.44 0.71
N ARG A 50 2.14 7.63 0.56
CA ARG A 50 1.52 8.96 0.46
C ARG A 50 1.69 9.78 1.73
N GLU A 51 1.60 9.15 2.89
CA GLU A 51 1.82 9.79 4.18
C GLU A 51 3.28 10.24 4.33
N ALA A 52 4.24 9.37 3.99
CA ALA A 52 5.66 9.72 4.02
C ALA A 52 5.98 10.90 3.08
N LEU A 53 5.53 10.84 1.83
CA LEU A 53 5.68 11.94 0.87
C LEU A 53 5.03 13.24 1.38
N GLY A 54 3.91 13.14 2.10
CA GLY A 54 3.20 14.30 2.64
C GLY A 54 3.89 14.93 3.82
N CYS A 55 4.46 14.12 4.71
CA CYS A 55 5.30 14.57 5.78
C CYS A 55 6.54 15.27 5.25
N ILE A 56 7.21 14.70 4.25
CA ILE A 56 8.35 15.34 3.56
C ILE A 56 7.92 16.68 2.97
N THR A 57 6.83 16.72 2.21
CA THR A 57 6.40 17.97 1.53
C THR A 57 6.05 19.09 2.53
N ARG A 58 5.48 18.74 3.69
CA ARG A 58 5.13 19.73 4.74
C ARG A 58 6.31 20.15 5.60
N GLN A 59 7.18 19.22 5.99
CA GLN A 59 8.20 19.43 7.03
C GLN A 59 9.63 19.52 6.46
N GLY A 60 9.83 19.10 5.20
CA GLY A 60 11.15 18.99 4.58
C GLY A 60 12.01 17.83 5.09
N ASN A 61 11.45 16.95 5.92
CA ASN A 61 12.10 15.74 6.44
C ASN A 61 11.04 14.73 6.94
N LEU A 62 11.48 13.51 7.28
CA LEU A 62 10.73 12.56 8.09
C LEU A 62 11.31 12.46 9.50
N THR A 63 10.45 12.18 10.49
CA THR A 63 10.91 11.74 11.81
C THR A 63 11.32 10.26 11.74
N GLN A 64 12.13 9.82 12.71
CA GLN A 64 12.56 8.43 12.81
C GLN A 64 11.38 7.45 12.93
N GLU A 65 10.29 7.87 13.60
CA GLU A 65 9.05 7.10 13.68
C GLU A 65 8.37 6.98 12.31
N GLN A 66 8.25 8.08 11.57
CA GLN A 66 7.66 8.08 10.22
C GLN A 66 8.48 7.28 9.22
N GLN A 67 9.81 7.30 9.35
CA GLN A 67 10.71 6.44 8.57
C GLN A 67 10.43 4.95 8.84
N LEU A 68 10.28 4.58 10.13
CA LEU A 68 9.96 3.21 10.50
C LEU A 68 8.57 2.79 9.98
N GLN A 69 7.58 3.69 10.07
CA GLN A 69 6.24 3.46 9.53
C GLN A 69 6.27 3.27 8.01
N TYR A 70 7.04 4.08 7.28
CA TYR A 70 7.25 3.90 5.85
C TYR A 70 7.84 2.51 5.56
N LEU A 71 8.97 2.16 6.19
CA LEU A 71 9.64 0.87 5.97
C LEU A 71 8.75 -0.32 6.32
N GLN A 72 7.95 -0.23 7.38
CA GLN A 72 7.01 -1.29 7.74
C GLN A 72 5.85 -1.37 6.75
N GLY A 73 5.31 -0.22 6.34
CA GLY A 73 4.20 -0.12 5.40
C GLY A 73 4.56 -0.58 3.99
N THR A 74 5.80 -0.42 3.55
CA THR A 74 6.23 -0.81 2.19
C THR A 74 6.75 -2.25 2.09
N ARG A 75 7.03 -2.95 3.20
CA ARG A 75 7.56 -4.32 3.20
C ARG A 75 6.73 -5.32 2.40
N THR A 76 5.40 -5.15 2.38
CA THR A 76 4.48 -6.04 1.67
C THR A 76 4.34 -5.69 0.18
N ALA A 77 4.90 -4.57 -0.28
CA ALA A 77 4.79 -4.08 -1.65
C ALA A 77 5.18 -5.14 -2.70
N ARG A 78 6.25 -5.91 -2.43
CA ARG A 78 6.71 -6.99 -3.30
C ARG A 78 5.64 -8.04 -3.60
N TRP A 79 4.77 -8.30 -2.63
CA TRP A 79 3.73 -9.33 -2.74
C TRP A 79 2.42 -8.81 -3.30
N VAL A 80 2.09 -7.54 -3.05
CA VAL A 80 0.80 -6.96 -3.46
C VAL A 80 0.84 -6.24 -4.82
N PHE A 81 1.99 -5.67 -5.17
CA PHE A 81 2.24 -4.95 -6.43
C PHE A 81 3.30 -5.62 -7.32
N GLY A 82 4.22 -6.40 -6.73
CA GLY A 82 5.28 -7.07 -7.47
C GLY A 82 6.65 -6.41 -7.29
N ILE A 83 7.66 -6.96 -7.97
CA ILE A 83 9.06 -6.59 -7.78
C ILE A 83 9.40 -5.19 -8.27
N GLU A 84 8.74 -4.72 -9.33
CA GLU A 84 8.98 -3.39 -9.92
C GLU A 84 8.67 -2.27 -8.92
N VAL A 85 7.47 -2.31 -8.32
CA VAL A 85 7.05 -1.32 -7.32
C VAL A 85 7.90 -1.43 -6.06
N ALA A 86 8.19 -2.65 -5.59
CA ALA A 86 9.05 -2.84 -4.42
C ALA A 86 10.45 -2.25 -4.63
N HIS A 87 11.06 -2.52 -5.79
CA HIS A 87 12.36 -1.96 -6.14
C HIS A 87 12.31 -0.44 -6.23
N TYR A 88 11.27 0.14 -6.82
CA TYR A 88 11.10 1.60 -6.82
C TYR A 88 11.02 2.18 -5.40
N LEU A 89 10.26 1.55 -4.49
CA LEU A 89 10.09 2.03 -3.11
C LEU A 89 11.37 1.92 -2.28
N ASP A 90 12.11 0.81 -2.41
CA ASP A 90 13.31 0.54 -1.61
C ASP A 90 14.57 1.19 -2.21
N GLU A 91 14.73 1.13 -3.54
CA GLU A 91 15.98 1.56 -4.20
C GLU A 91 15.93 3.01 -4.69
N ALA A 92 14.78 3.48 -5.19
CA ALA A 92 14.67 4.85 -5.67
C ALA A 92 14.18 5.80 -4.58
N LEU A 93 13.03 5.49 -3.98
CA LEU A 93 12.36 6.41 -3.08
C LEU A 93 13.05 6.48 -1.72
N TRP A 94 13.29 5.34 -1.07
CA TRP A 94 13.92 5.31 0.26
C TRP A 94 15.32 5.93 0.28
N HIS A 95 16.19 5.60 -0.69
CA HIS A 95 17.51 6.22 -0.77
C HIS A 95 17.45 7.74 -0.88
N LYS A 96 16.50 8.29 -1.64
CA LYS A 96 16.30 9.74 -1.77
C LYS A 96 15.79 10.38 -0.48
N ILE A 97 14.99 9.67 0.31
CA ILE A 97 14.58 10.10 1.65
C ILE A 97 15.79 10.17 2.59
N VAL A 98 16.65 9.17 2.59
CA VAL A 98 17.89 9.15 3.38
C VAL A 98 18.86 10.24 2.93
N ASP A 99 19.02 10.44 1.62
CA ASP A 99 19.84 11.53 1.05
C ASP A 99 19.36 12.91 1.54
N LEU A 100 18.04 13.12 1.60
CA LEU A 100 17.44 14.36 2.09
C LEU A 100 17.80 14.61 3.56
N GLU A 101 17.68 13.58 4.41
CA GLU A 101 18.04 13.67 5.83
C GLU A 101 19.53 13.96 6.02
N LEU A 102 20.40 13.27 5.26
CA LEU A 102 21.83 13.52 5.27
C LEU A 102 22.14 14.97 4.92
N HIS A 103 21.59 15.48 3.83
CA HIS A 103 21.80 16.87 3.42
C HIS A 103 21.20 17.88 4.40
N ASN A 104 20.08 17.56 5.05
CA ASN A 104 19.54 18.36 6.16
C ASN A 104 20.53 18.45 7.33
N THR A 105 21.15 17.35 7.71
CA THR A 105 22.13 17.31 8.81
C THR A 105 23.40 18.07 8.46
N MET A 106 24.01 17.79 7.30
CA MET A 106 25.24 18.47 6.85
C MET A 106 25.04 19.97 6.64
N SER A 107 23.82 20.43 6.33
CA SER A 107 23.55 21.87 6.15
C SER A 107 23.53 22.69 7.46
N LYS A 108 23.52 22.03 8.62
CA LYS A 108 23.55 22.64 9.96
C LYS A 108 24.97 22.96 10.45
N GLU A 109 26.00 22.43 9.80
CA GLU A 109 27.40 22.69 10.16
C GLU A 109 27.83 24.14 9.89
N PRO A 110 28.83 24.66 10.64
CA PRO A 110 29.28 26.04 10.51
C PRO A 110 29.77 26.37 9.08
N SER A 111 29.51 27.61 8.68
CA SER A 111 29.56 28.10 7.29
C SER A 111 30.85 27.77 6.51
N GLY A 112 30.69 27.18 5.33
CA GLY A 112 31.74 26.95 4.32
C GLY A 112 31.14 26.64 2.93
N PRO A 113 31.97 26.56 1.86
CA PRO A 113 31.50 26.24 0.50
C PRO A 113 30.79 24.87 0.40
N GLU A 114 31.12 23.94 1.29
CA GLU A 114 30.46 22.63 1.38
C GLU A 114 28.99 22.73 1.84
N ARG A 115 28.66 23.68 2.72
CA ARG A 115 27.29 23.94 3.16
C ARG A 115 26.39 24.36 2.00
N THR A 116 26.87 25.25 1.13
CA THR A 116 26.11 25.70 -0.05
C THR A 116 25.81 24.54 -1.00
N LYS A 117 26.79 23.63 -1.19
CA LYS A 117 26.61 22.41 -1.98
C LYS A 117 25.53 21.50 -1.39
N HIS A 118 25.52 21.30 -0.07
CA HIS A 118 24.49 20.49 0.60
C HIS A 118 23.10 21.13 0.55
N ILE A 119 22.99 22.46 0.65
CA ILE A 119 21.71 23.18 0.50
C ILE A 119 21.15 23.00 -0.92
N GLN A 120 22.01 23.11 -1.94
CA GLN A 120 21.58 22.93 -3.33
C GLN A 120 21.13 21.49 -3.59
N LYS A 121 21.92 20.50 -3.19
CA LYS A 121 21.53 19.09 -3.32
C LYS A 121 20.25 18.78 -2.55
N ARG A 122 20.07 19.35 -1.37
CA ARG A 122 18.81 19.22 -0.61
C ARG A 122 17.62 19.70 -1.43
N ALA A 123 17.74 20.86 -2.07
CA ALA A 123 16.66 21.41 -2.89
C ALA A 123 16.35 20.53 -4.11
N GLU A 124 17.37 19.95 -4.75
CA GLU A 124 17.22 19.01 -5.87
C GLU A 124 16.50 17.73 -5.44
N VAL A 125 16.95 17.09 -4.35
CA VAL A 125 16.34 15.88 -3.81
C VAL A 125 14.90 16.15 -3.35
N PHE A 126 14.65 17.27 -2.68
CA PHE A 126 13.32 17.65 -2.24
C PHE A 126 12.35 17.85 -3.42
N LYS A 127 12.78 18.54 -4.49
CA LYS A 127 11.96 18.70 -5.70
C LYS A 127 11.64 17.36 -6.35
N TRP A 128 12.63 16.46 -6.41
CA TRP A 128 12.42 15.12 -6.95
C TRP A 128 11.39 14.33 -6.12
N LEU A 129 11.50 14.35 -4.78
CA LEU A 129 10.56 13.69 -3.85
C LEU A 129 9.13 14.23 -3.98
N VAL A 130 8.97 15.55 -4.13
CA VAL A 130 7.64 16.15 -4.36
C VAL A 130 7.03 15.68 -5.68
N GLN A 131 7.83 15.51 -6.73
CA GLN A 131 7.36 15.00 -8.02
C GLN A 131 6.90 13.53 -7.92
N GLN A 132 7.47 12.74 -7.01
CA GLN A 132 7.12 11.33 -6.83
C GLN A 132 5.65 11.12 -6.41
N TYR A 133 4.95 12.15 -5.93
CA TYR A 133 3.50 12.11 -5.73
C TYR A 133 2.74 11.64 -6.97
N LYS A 134 3.09 12.19 -8.13
CA LYS A 134 2.42 11.89 -9.40
C LYS A 134 2.97 10.62 -10.03
N ASP A 135 4.28 10.45 -9.97
CA ASP A 135 4.96 9.32 -10.61
C ASP A 135 4.58 8.00 -9.90
N PHE A 136 4.48 8.01 -8.57
CA PHE A 136 4.02 6.85 -7.81
C PHE A 136 2.56 6.52 -8.08
N ASP A 137 1.67 7.52 -8.13
CA ASP A 137 0.25 7.31 -8.48
C ASP A 137 0.12 6.61 -9.83
N ALA A 138 0.86 7.08 -10.84
CA ALA A 138 0.86 6.49 -12.17
C ALA A 138 1.40 5.04 -12.17
N LEU A 139 2.45 4.77 -11.38
CA LEU A 139 3.05 3.44 -11.26
C LEU A 139 2.08 2.42 -10.68
N VAL A 140 1.28 2.80 -9.67
CA VAL A 140 0.36 1.87 -9.00
C VAL A 140 -1.08 1.92 -9.54
N ALA A 141 -1.41 2.84 -10.43
CA ALA A 141 -2.77 3.08 -10.92
C ALA A 141 -3.45 1.80 -11.42
N GLU A 142 -2.78 1.02 -12.27
CA GLU A 142 -3.34 -0.22 -12.83
C GLU A 142 -3.69 -1.26 -11.75
N TYR A 143 -2.98 -1.25 -10.62
CA TYR A 143 -3.22 -2.17 -9.52
C TYR A 143 -4.34 -1.74 -8.58
N LEU A 144 -4.70 -0.45 -8.58
CA LEU A 144 -5.73 0.15 -7.74
C LEU A 144 -7.05 0.38 -8.50
N GLU A 145 -7.03 0.38 -9.83
CA GLU A 145 -8.26 0.35 -10.62
C GLU A 145 -8.96 -1.01 -10.46
N LEU A 146 -10.14 -1.00 -9.83
CA LEU A 146 -11.04 -2.16 -9.80
C LEU A 146 -11.63 -2.37 -11.21
N ARG A 147 -10.85 -2.96 -12.11
CA ARG A 147 -11.38 -3.43 -13.40
C ARG A 147 -12.43 -4.52 -13.12
N HIS A 148 -13.65 -4.28 -13.60
CA HIS A 148 -14.82 -5.14 -13.42
C HIS A 148 -14.76 -6.35 -14.36
#